data_AF-A0A7X5TZL9-F1
#
_entry.id   AF-A0A7X5TZL9-F1
#
_cell.length_a   1.000
_cell.length_b   1.000
_cell.length_c   1.000
_cell.angle_alpha   90.00
_cell.angle_beta   90.00
_cell.angle_gamma   90.00
#
_symmetry.space_group_name_H-M   'P 1'
#
loop_
_entity.id
_entity.type
_entity.pdbx_description
1 polymer ?
#
loop_
_entity_poly.entity_id
_entity_poly.type
_entity_poly.pdbx_seq_one_letter_code
_entity_poly.pdbx_strand_id
1 'polypeptide(L)' 'MTPDEIQAEWIHTLQGLAIQAAADYHAGIVDFAIFQEILASLYLAVDDNIDPTAEQIAEKISEMNTASAFISAGRAGRE' A
#
# COMPACT_ATOMS: atom_id res chain seq x y z
N MET A 1 4.00 -25.56 -12.45
CA MET A 1 3.44 -24.34 -11.86
C MET A 1 2.43 -23.78 -12.84
N THR A 2 1.18 -23.69 -12.42
CA THR A 2 0.07 -23.12 -13.17
C THR A 2 0.08 -21.59 -13.03
N PRO A 3 -0.57 -20.84 -13.93
CA PRO A 3 -0.68 -19.39 -13.81
C PRO A 3 -1.27 -18.91 -12.47
N ASP A 4 -2.19 -19.69 -11.91
CA ASP A 4 -2.83 -19.44 -10.61
C ASP A 4 -1.83 -19.58 -9.45
N GLU A 5 -0.97 -20.60 -9.50
CA GLU A 5 0.10 -20.79 -8.51
C GLU A 5 1.15 -19.67 -8.56
N ILE A 6 1.48 -19.17 -9.76
CA ILE A 6 2.40 -18.02 -9.93
C ILE A 6 1.78 -16.76 -9.34
N GLN A 7 0.49 -16.52 -9.61
CA GLN A 7 -0.23 -15.36 -9.09
C GLN A 7 -0.33 -15.40 -7.55
N ALA A 8 -0.59 -16.57 -6.97
CA ALA A 8 -0.63 -16.75 -5.52
C ALA A 8 0.74 -16.48 -4.87
N GLU A 9 1.83 -16.99 -5.44
CA GLU A 9 3.19 -16.75 -4.95
C GLU A 9 3.59 -15.27 -5.05
N TRP A 10 3.20 -14.61 -6.14
CA TRP A 10 3.39 -13.17 -6.32
C TRP A 10 2.66 -12.35 -5.26
N ILE A 11 1.37 -12.64 -5.02
CA ILE A 11 0.59 -11.96 -3.99
C ILE A 11 1.20 -12.18 -2.60
N HIS A 12 1.64 -13.40 -2.28
CA HIS A 12 2.33 -13.68 -1.02
C HIS A 12 3.63 -12.88 -0.86
N THR A 13 4.38 -12.69 -1.96
CA THR A 13 5.59 -11.87 -1.97
C THR A 13 5.25 -10.41 -1.65
N LEU A 14 4.24 -9.85 -2.32
CA LEU A 14 3.78 -8.47 -2.07
C LEU A 14 3.28 -8.28 -0.63
N GLN A 15 2.59 -9.27 -0.06
CA GLN A 15 2.18 -9.25 1.35
C GLN A 15 3.39 -9.20 2.29
N GLY A 16 4.43 -9.99 2.02
CA GLY A 16 5.68 -9.97 2.79
C GLY A 16 6.34 -8.59 2.78
N LEU A 17 6.39 -7.94 1.60
CA LEU A 17 6.94 -6.59 1.46
C LEU A 17 6.11 -5.54 2.22
N ALA A 18 4.78 -5.64 2.20
CA ALA A 18 3.91 -4.75 2.95
C ALA A 18 4.13 -4.87 4.47
N ILE A 19 4.29 -6.10 4.98
CA ILE A 19 4.60 -6.34 6.40
C ILE A 19 5.96 -5.75 6.77
N GLN A 20 6.97 -5.93 5.91
CA GLN A 20 8.30 -5.35 6.16
C GLN A 20 8.26 -3.82 6.17
N ALA A 21 7.57 -3.19 5.22
CA ALA A 21 7.41 -1.74 5.18
C ALA A 21 6.72 -1.19 6.45
N ALA A 22 5.71 -1.90 6.94
CA ALA A 22 5.06 -1.55 8.20
C ALA A 22 6.00 -1.71 9.41
N ALA A 23 6.80 -2.78 9.44
CA ALA A 23 7.80 -2.99 10.49
C ALA A 23 8.86 -1.88 10.50
N ASP A 24 9.35 -1.49 9.32
CA ASP A 24 10.36 -0.43 9.16
C ASP A 24 9.81 0.93 9.61
N TYR A 25 8.55 1.23 9.27
CA TYR A 25 7.88 2.44 9.74
C TYR A 25 7.72 2.44 11.27
N HIS A 26 7.25 1.33 11.85
CA HIS A 26 7.11 1.20 13.30
C HIS A 26 8.45 1.25 14.05
N ALA A 27 9.53 0.77 13.44
CA ALA A 27 10.88 0.86 13.96
C ALA A 27 11.51 2.25 13.79
N GLY A 28 10.86 3.16 13.07
CA GLY A 28 11.38 4.49 12.76
C GLY A 28 12.54 4.48 11.75
N ILE A 29 12.68 3.41 10.98
CA ILE A 29 13.70 3.26 9.92
C ILE A 29 13.31 4.12 8.72
N VAL A 30 12.02 4.16 8.39
CA VAL A 30 11.45 5.01 7.34
C VAL A 30 10.40 5.94 7.93
N ASP A 31 10.27 7.13 7.35
CA ASP A 31 9.21 8.05 7.74
C ASP A 31 7.87 7.69 7.07
N PHE A 32 6.81 8.40 7.49
CA PHE A 32 5.46 8.13 7.02
C PHE A 32 5.29 8.35 5.50
N ALA A 33 5.96 9.34 4.90
CA ALA A 33 5.86 9.59 3.47
C ALA A 33 6.46 8.42 2.67
N ILE A 34 7.66 7.97 3.06
CA ILE A 34 8.30 6.80 2.44
C ILE A 34 7.43 5.55 2.60
N PHE A 35 6.85 5.34 3.78
CA PHE A 35 5.92 4.24 4.01
C PHE A 35 4.70 4.29 3.07
N GLN A 36 4.13 5.48 2.87
CA GLN A 36 3.01 5.66 1.94
C GLN A 36 3.40 5.40 0.48
N GLU A 37 4.58 5.84 0.05
CA GLU A 37 5.10 5.57 -1.31
C GLU A 37 5.29 4.06 -1.56
N ILE A 38 5.83 3.34 -0.57
CA ILE A 38 5.99 1.88 -0.65
C ILE A 38 4.63 1.21 -0.75
N LEU A 39 3.67 1.58 0.11
CA LEU A 39 2.32 1.00 0.07
C LEU A 39 1.61 1.27 -1.26
N ALA A 40 1.67 2.50 -1.77
CA ALA A 40 1.06 2.87 -3.04
C ALA A 40 1.65 2.05 -4.20
N SER A 41 2.97 1.87 -4.21
CA SER A 41 3.65 1.05 -5.21
C SER A 41 3.24 -0.42 -5.14
N LEU A 42 3.13 -0.99 -3.92
CA LEU A 42 2.67 -2.36 -3.73
C LEU A 42 1.21 -2.55 -4.16
N TYR A 43 0.34 -1.58 -3.90
CA TYR A 43 -1.05 -1.60 -4.36
C TYR A 43 -1.15 -1.63 -5.89
N LEU A 44 -0.36 -0.81 -6.57
CA LEU A 44 -0.31 -0.76 -8.04
C LEU A 44 0.26 -2.06 -8.62
N ALA A 45 1.24 -2.68 -7.95
CA ALA A 45 1.80 -3.97 -8.35
C ALA A 45 0.82 -5.14 -8.23
N VAL A 46 -0.16 -5.06 -7.32
CA VAL A 46 -1.29 -6.02 -7.27
C VAL A 46 -2.23 -5.84 -8.48
N ASP A 47 -2.37 -4.60 -8.95
CA ASP A 47 -3.19 -4.24 -10.13
C ASP A 47 -2.42 -4.39 -11.46
N ASP A 48 -1.40 -5.25 -11.48
CA ASP A 48 -0.53 -5.54 -12.64
C ASP A 48 0.33 -4.35 -13.12
N ASN A 49 0.37 -3.24 -12.38
CA ASN A 49 1.24 -2.10 -12.67
C ASN A 49 2.55 -2.18 -11.85
N ILE A 50 3.51 -2.94 -12.38
CA ILE A 50 4.77 -3.30 -11.69
C ILE A 50 5.80 -2.14 -11.70
N ASP A 51 5.69 -1.18 -12.62
CA ASP A 51 6.57 -0.02 -12.73
C ASP A 51 5.74 1.27 -12.78
N PRO A 52 5.10 1.66 -11.66
CA PRO A 52 4.24 2.82 -11.63
C PRO A 52 5.04 4.11 -11.74
N THR A 53 4.49 5.10 -12.45
CA THR A 53 5.11 6.43 -12.50
C THR A 53 4.92 7.15 -11.16
N ALA A 54 5.77 8.16 -10.91
CA ALA A 54 5.64 9.01 -9.73
C ALA A 54 4.25 9.68 -9.63
N GLU A 55 3.61 9.99 -10.76
CA GLU A 55 2.26 10.56 -10.79
C GLU A 55 1.21 9.55 -10.31
N GLN A 56 1.30 8.30 -10.77
CA GLN A 56 0.39 7.23 -10.35
C GLN A 56 0.56 6.89 -8.87
N ILE A 57 1.80 6.91 -8.36
CA ILE A 57 2.09 6.75 -6.93
C ILE A 57 1.44 7.89 -6.14
N ALA A 58 1.63 9.14 -6.55
CA ALA A 58 1.05 10.30 -5.89
C ALA A 58 -0.48 10.28 -5.88
N GLU A 59 -1.11 9.89 -7.00
CA GLU A 59 -2.56 9.70 -7.09
C GLU A 59 -3.04 8.64 -6.09
N LYS A 60 -2.39 7.47 -6.06
CA LYS A 60 -2.76 6.39 -5.14
C LYS A 60 -2.62 6.81 -3.66
N ILE A 61 -1.58 7.55 -3.31
CA ILE A 61 -1.42 8.11 -1.95
C ILE A 61 -2.58 9.05 -1.62
N SER A 62 -2.99 9.90 -2.57
CA SER A 62 -4.14 10.80 -2.41
C SER A 62 -5.44 10.03 -2.14
N GLU A 63 -5.69 8.94 -2.88
CA GLU A 63 -6.84 8.06 -2.67
C GLU A 63 -6.81 7.40 -1.28
N MET A 64 -5.65 6.88 -0.86
CA MET A 64 -5.47 6.25 0.46
C MET A 64 -5.73 7.24 1.61
N ASN A 65 -5.25 8.48 1.47
CA ASN A 65 -5.47 9.54 2.44
C ASN A 65 -6.95 9.94 2.52
N THR A 66 -7.61 10.02 1.37
CA THR A 66 -9.05 10.32 1.28
C THR A 66 -9.88 9.23 1.94
N ALA A 67 -9.60 7.95 1.64
CA ALA A 67 -10.28 6.82 2.28
C ALA A 67 -10.13 6.84 3.80
N SER A 68 -8.92 7.14 4.29
CA SER A 68 -8.63 7.26 5.73
C SER A 68 -9.41 8.40 6.39
N ALA A 69 -9.53 9.55 5.71
CA ALA A 69 -10.30 10.70 6.20
C ALA A 69 -11.79 10.38 6.36
N PHE A 70 -12.40 9.66 5.41
CA PHE A 70 -13.80 9.24 5.50
C PHE A 70 -14.06 8.30 6.68
N ILE A 71 -13.18 7.33 6.92
CA ILE A 71 -13.31 6.37 8.04
C ILE A 71 -13.18 7.10 9.39
N SER A 72 -12.26 8.06 9.50
CA SER A 72 -12.05 8.85 10.72
C SER A 72 -13.25 9.76 11.01
N ALA A 73 -13.78 10.44 9.99
CA ALA A 73 -14.96 11.32 10.13
C ALA A 73 -16.24 10.55 10.51
N GLY A 74 -16.43 9.35 9.97
CA GLY A 74 -17.57 8.49 10.31
C GLY A 74 -17.53 7.94 11.75
N ARG A 75 -16.35 7.92 12.39
CA ARG A 75 -16.17 7.48 13.78
C ARG A 75 -16.46 8.60 14.79
N ALA A 76 -16.11 9.85 14.45
CA ALA A 76 -16.34 11.02 15.30
C ALA A 76 -17.82 11.46 15.38
N GLY A 77 -18.68 11.02 14.45
CA GLY A 77 -20.12 11.33 14.44
C GLY A 77 -21.00 10.40 15.29
N ARG A 78 -20.42 9.49 16.09
CA ARG A 78 -21.14 8.54 16.96
C ARG A 78 -20.80 8.70 18.45
N GLU A 79 -20.34 9.87 18.87
CA GLU A 79 -20.09 10.21 20.27
C GLU A 79 -21.10 11.26 20.77
#